data_AF-A0A2E7PJP2-F1
#
_entry.id   AF-A0A2E7PJP2-F1
#
_cell.length_a   1.000
_cell.length_b   1.000
_cell.length_c   1.000
_cell.angle_alpha   90.00
_cell.angle_beta   90.00
_cell.angle_gamma   90.00
#
_symmetry.space_group_name_H-M   'P 1'
#
loop_
_entity.id
_entity.type
_entity.pdbx_description
1 polymer ?
#
loop_
_entity_poly.entity_id
_entity_poly.type
_entity_poly.pdbx_seq_one_letter_code
_entity_poly.pdbx_strand_id
1 'polypeptide(L)'
;HQLVKNGFVRRVTRGLGQFITPIMIEESPARSTEDLFRGIPGVGLVYPQGGINSFQGATVRLFGTGQYCTPTIYLDGTRLSVEMTASLPVEVIAPLATIDAVEIYRRPAEIPVEYGMTQSGSSQGGNCGVIVVWTKTR
;
A
#
# COMPACT_ATOMS: atom_id res chain seq x y z
N HIS A 1 11.16 1.00 -17.92
CA HIS A 1 10.72 -0.22 -18.66
C HIS A 1 9.96 -1.22 -17.78
N GLN A 2 10.33 -1.41 -16.50
CA GLN A 2 9.73 -2.44 -15.65
C GLN A 2 8.25 -2.18 -15.29
N LEU A 3 7.89 -0.96 -14.92
CA LEU A 3 6.49 -0.58 -14.65
C LEU A 3 5.55 -0.75 -15.86
N VAL A 4 6.10 -0.68 -17.09
CA VAL A 4 5.34 -1.00 -18.31
C VAL A 4 5.09 -2.51 -18.38
N LYS A 5 6.12 -3.34 -18.16
CA LYS A 5 6.02 -4.81 -18.20
C LYS A 5 5.06 -5.35 -17.13
N ASN A 6 5.12 -4.81 -15.92
CA ASN A 6 4.29 -5.25 -14.78
C ASN A 6 2.85 -4.71 -14.85
N GLY A 7 2.52 -3.93 -15.88
CA GLY A 7 1.18 -3.41 -16.14
C GLY A 7 0.78 -2.19 -15.30
N PHE A 8 1.69 -1.63 -14.50
CA PHE A 8 1.43 -0.43 -13.69
C PHE A 8 0.95 0.74 -14.57
N VAL A 9 1.67 1.03 -15.65
CA VAL A 9 1.33 2.15 -16.57
C VAL A 9 -0.08 1.98 -17.13
N ARG A 10 -0.46 0.76 -17.52
CA ARG A 10 -1.81 0.45 -18.01
C ARG A 10 -2.88 0.72 -16.93
N ARG A 11 -2.60 0.39 -15.67
CA ARG A 11 -3.54 0.59 -14.55
C ARG A 11 -3.66 2.07 -14.17
N VAL A 12 -2.56 2.82 -14.17
CA VAL A 12 -2.58 4.29 -14.04
C VAL A 12 -3.47 4.93 -15.11
N THR A 13 -3.31 4.55 -16.38
CA THR A 13 -4.12 5.10 -17.49
C THR A 13 -5.62 4.78 -17.34
N ARG A 14 -5.98 3.64 -16.74
CA ARG A 14 -7.39 3.30 -16.45
C ARG A 14 -7.98 4.15 -15.32
N GLY A 15 -7.14 4.68 -14.41
CA GLY A 15 -7.57 5.59 -13.35
C GLY A 15 -8.47 4.96 -12.27
N LEU A 16 -8.50 3.64 -12.16
CA LEU A 16 -9.23 2.96 -11.09
C LEU A 16 -8.31 2.85 -9.87
N GLY A 17 -8.70 3.45 -8.74
CA GLY A 17 -7.87 3.50 -7.53
C GLY A 17 -7.07 4.80 -7.38
N GLN A 18 -6.02 4.76 -6.57
CA GLN A 18 -5.07 5.85 -6.36
C GLN A 18 -3.66 5.36 -6.64
N PHE A 19 -2.80 6.24 -7.14
CA PHE A 19 -1.47 5.89 -7.60
C PHE A 19 -0.45 6.89 -7.05
N ILE A 20 0.66 6.39 -6.56
CA ILE A 20 1.86 7.16 -6.28
C ILE A 20 2.86 6.79 -7.37
N THR A 21 3.04 7.69 -8.34
CA THR A 21 3.88 7.46 -9.51
C THR A 21 5.35 7.80 -9.23
N PRO A 22 6.31 7.32 -10.05
CA PRO A 22 7.72 7.66 -9.87
C PRO A 22 7.99 9.16 -9.75
N ILE A 23 7.38 9.96 -10.64
CA ILE A 23 7.51 11.42 -10.61
C ILE A 23 6.97 12.03 -9.30
N MET A 24 5.89 11.49 -8.73
CA MET A 24 5.34 11.98 -7.46
C MET A 24 6.28 11.67 -6.30
N ILE A 25 6.99 10.53 -6.34
CA ILE A 25 7.98 10.16 -5.33
C ILE A 25 9.21 11.05 -5.46
N GLU A 26 9.70 11.27 -6.69
CA GLU A 26 10.88 12.10 -6.97
C GLU A 26 10.68 13.57 -6.56
N GLU A 27 9.47 14.11 -6.74
CA GLU A 27 9.12 15.48 -6.38
C GLU A 27 8.65 15.63 -4.92
N SER A 28 8.47 14.52 -4.19
CA SER A 28 7.95 14.53 -2.82
C SER A 28 9.02 14.91 -1.79
N PRO A 29 8.66 15.67 -0.73
CA PRO A 29 9.53 15.91 0.41
C PRO A 29 9.58 14.73 1.41
N ALA A 30 8.97 13.58 1.07
CA ALA A 30 8.91 12.40 1.93
C ALA A 30 10.30 11.94 2.38
N ARG A 31 10.44 11.63 3.67
CA ARG A 31 11.69 11.12 4.26
C ARG A 31 11.59 9.65 4.67
N SER A 32 10.38 9.11 4.66
CA SER A 32 10.08 7.71 4.88
C SER A 32 8.92 7.26 4.00
N THR A 33 8.71 5.96 3.93
CA THR A 33 7.66 5.35 3.13
C THR A 33 6.29 5.72 3.65
N GLU A 34 6.09 5.80 4.97
CA GLU A 34 4.81 6.24 5.52
C GLU A 34 4.47 7.69 5.13
N ASP A 35 5.46 8.55 4.90
CA ASP A 35 5.21 9.92 4.42
C ASP A 35 4.53 9.92 3.04
N LEU A 36 4.83 8.95 2.17
CA LEU A 36 4.17 8.83 0.86
C LEU A 36 2.67 8.54 0.98
N PHE A 37 2.24 7.92 2.08
CA PHE A 37 0.84 7.56 2.32
C PHE A 37 0.06 8.67 3.05
N ARG A 38 0.75 9.69 3.59
CA ARG A 38 0.10 10.77 4.35
C ARG A 38 -0.79 11.61 3.44
N GLY A 39 -1.98 11.95 3.97
CA GLY A 39 -2.93 12.82 3.28
C GLY A 39 -3.69 12.16 2.12
N ILE A 40 -3.42 10.89 1.79
CA ILE A 40 -4.20 10.17 0.77
C ILE A 40 -5.59 9.85 1.34
N PRO A 41 -6.69 10.28 0.71
CA PRO A 41 -8.04 10.03 1.20
C PRO A 41 -8.34 8.55 1.42
N GLY A 42 -8.78 8.20 2.63
CA GLY A 42 -9.08 6.82 3.01
C GLY A 42 -7.86 5.91 3.21
N VAL A 43 -6.67 6.51 3.35
CA VAL A 43 -5.48 5.83 3.85
C VAL A 43 -5.21 6.32 5.27
N GLY A 44 -5.06 5.39 6.20
CA GLY A 44 -4.74 5.66 7.61
C GLY A 44 -3.36 5.13 7.94
N LEU A 45 -2.65 5.84 8.81
CA LEU A 45 -1.38 5.40 9.38
C LEU A 45 -1.58 5.10 10.86
N VAL A 46 -1.25 3.87 11.26
CA VAL A 46 -1.33 3.43 12.66
C VAL A 46 0.08 3.23 13.18
N TYR A 47 0.45 4.07 14.13
CA TYR A 47 1.72 4.00 14.85
C TYR A 47 1.57 3.07 16.07
N PRO A 48 2.61 2.28 16.41
CA PRO A 48 2.65 1.53 17.65
C PRO A 48 2.43 2.47 18.83
N GLN A 49 1.52 2.13 19.74
CA GLN A 49 1.30 2.94 20.94
C GLN A 49 2.28 2.53 22.04
N GLY A 50 3.16 3.45 22.43
CA GLY A 50 3.94 3.39 23.66
C GLY A 50 5.17 2.47 23.64
N GLY A 51 6.05 2.67 24.62
CA GLY A 51 7.26 1.87 24.84
C GLY A 51 8.37 2.11 23.81
N ILE A 52 9.42 1.28 23.89
CA ILE A 52 10.62 1.32 23.02
C ILE A 52 10.30 1.18 21.52
N ASN A 53 9.11 0.67 21.18
CA ASN A 53 8.68 0.40 19.82
C ASN A 53 7.99 1.61 19.13
N SER A 54 7.80 2.72 19.84
CA SER A 54 7.16 3.93 19.28
C SER A 54 7.92 4.53 18.09
N PHE A 55 9.20 4.18 17.93
CA PHE A 55 10.06 4.62 16.83
C PHE A 55 10.01 3.72 15.59
N GLN A 56 9.25 2.62 15.61
CA GLN A 56 9.28 1.62 14.54
C GLN A 56 8.59 2.07 13.24
N GLY A 57 7.94 3.23 13.21
CA GLY A 57 7.21 3.73 12.04
C GLY A 57 5.75 3.25 12.01
N ALA A 58 5.03 3.56 10.93
CA ALA A 58 3.59 3.29 10.84
C ALA A 58 3.24 2.06 10.00
N THR A 59 2.19 1.36 10.41
CA THR A 59 1.47 0.40 9.55
C THR A 59 0.40 1.14 8.75
N VAL A 60 0.14 0.68 7.53
CA VAL A 60 -0.89 1.28 6.67
C VAL A 60 -2.24 0.58 6.88
N ARG A 61 -3.31 1.36 6.91
CA ARG A 61 -4.71 0.94 6.95
C ARG A 61 -5.45 1.57 5.78
N LEU A 62 -6.42 0.85 5.22
CA LEU A 62 -7.36 1.43 4.25
C LEU A 62 -8.73 1.57 4.89
N PHE A 63 -9.43 2.64 4.54
CA PHE A 63 -10.84 2.79 4.84
C PHE A 63 -11.64 2.01 3.79
N GLY A 64 -12.00 0.77 4.13
CA GLY A 64 -12.76 -0.14 3.29
C GLY A 64 -14.27 0.08 3.42
N THR A 65 -15.02 -0.99 3.63
CA THR A 65 -16.48 -0.92 3.84
C THR A 65 -16.82 -0.45 5.27
N GLY A 66 -16.77 0.87 5.48
CA GLY A 66 -17.28 1.55 6.68
C GLY A 66 -16.30 1.65 7.86
N GLN A 67 -15.12 1.07 7.78
CA GLN A 67 -14.10 1.13 8.84
C GLN A 67 -12.67 1.01 8.28
N TYR A 68 -11.69 1.44 9.07
CA TYR A 68 -10.28 1.18 8.79
C TYR A 68 -9.93 -0.27 9.10
N CYS A 69 -9.18 -0.91 8.21
CA CYS A 69 -8.75 -2.30 8.36
C CYS A 69 -7.35 -2.49 7.71
N THR A 70 -6.78 -3.69 7.86
CA THR A 70 -5.50 -4.05 7.24
C THR A 70 -5.69 -4.47 5.78
N PRO A 71 -5.09 -3.78 4.80
CA PRO A 71 -5.18 -4.17 3.39
C PRO A 71 -4.33 -5.41 3.10
N THR A 72 -4.60 -6.05 1.95
CA THR A 72 -3.66 -7.01 1.37
C THR A 72 -2.54 -6.25 0.67
N ILE A 73 -1.28 -6.52 1.02
CA ILE A 73 -0.11 -5.89 0.38
C ILE A 73 0.53 -6.87 -0.60
N TYR A 74 0.80 -6.40 -1.81
CA TYR A 74 1.65 -7.06 -2.78
C TYR A 74 2.96 -6.28 -2.91
N LEU A 75 4.09 -6.97 -2.84
CA LEU A 75 5.42 -6.42 -3.12
C LEU A 75 5.96 -7.08 -4.38
N ASP A 76 6.16 -6.30 -5.45
CA ASP A 76 6.59 -6.78 -6.77
C ASP A 76 5.76 -7.96 -7.31
N GLY A 77 4.44 -7.91 -7.08
CA GLY A 77 3.51 -8.97 -7.48
C GLY A 77 3.44 -10.16 -6.52
N THR A 78 4.26 -10.19 -5.46
CA THR A 78 4.22 -11.21 -4.42
C THR A 78 3.27 -10.80 -3.29
N ARG A 79 2.26 -11.62 -3.00
CA ARG A 79 1.31 -11.38 -1.90
C ARG A 79 1.99 -11.60 -0.55
N LEU A 80 1.95 -10.59 0.31
CA LEU A 80 2.43 -10.68 1.69
C LEU A 80 1.32 -11.19 2.63
N SER A 81 1.72 -11.82 3.75
CA SER A 81 0.77 -12.21 4.79
C SER A 81 0.14 -10.98 5.46
N VAL A 82 -1.19 -11.00 5.59
CA VAL A 82 -1.95 -9.93 6.26
C VAL A 82 -1.59 -9.86 7.75
N GLU A 83 -1.37 -11.01 8.40
CA GLU A 83 -0.97 -11.07 9.81
C GLU A 83 0.38 -10.38 10.03
N MET A 84 1.34 -10.62 9.13
CA MET A 84 2.65 -9.97 9.17
C MET A 84 2.53 -8.46 8.94
N THR A 85 1.84 -8.06 7.87
CA THR A 85 1.71 -6.64 7.49
C THR A 85 0.79 -5.84 8.41
N ALA A 86 -0.03 -6.51 9.24
CA ALA A 86 -0.86 -5.86 10.24
C ALA A 86 -0.03 -5.17 11.34
N SER A 87 1.16 -5.69 11.64
CA SER A 87 2.09 -5.19 12.67
C SER A 87 3.41 -4.68 12.11
N LEU A 88 3.73 -4.95 10.85
CA LEU A 88 5.00 -4.55 10.24
C LEU A 88 4.90 -3.14 9.62
N PRO A 89 5.77 -2.19 10.04
CA PRO A 89 5.80 -0.85 9.47
C PRO A 89 6.07 -0.85 7.97
N VAL A 90 5.45 0.08 7.24
CA VAL A 90 5.56 0.11 5.78
C VAL A 90 6.97 0.41 5.29
N GLU A 91 7.74 1.20 6.03
CA GLU A 91 9.17 1.44 5.78
C GLU A 91 10.01 0.15 5.86
N VAL A 92 9.61 -0.81 6.69
CA VAL A 92 10.29 -2.10 6.81
C VAL A 92 9.90 -3.03 5.65
N ILE A 93 8.66 -2.95 5.18
CA ILE A 93 8.18 -3.74 4.03
C ILE A 93 8.89 -3.32 2.75
N ALA A 94 8.98 -2.02 2.51
CA ALA A 94 9.66 -1.45 1.35
C ALA A 94 10.24 -0.09 1.75
N PRO A 95 11.56 0.02 1.99
CA PRO A 95 12.17 1.30 2.33
C PRO A 95 12.01 2.32 1.20
N LEU A 96 11.87 3.61 1.55
CA LEU A 96 11.54 4.66 0.58
C LEU A 96 12.47 4.67 -0.63
N ALA A 97 13.77 4.49 -0.39
CA ALA A 97 14.80 4.49 -1.44
C ALA A 97 14.58 3.40 -2.51
N THR A 98 13.89 2.32 -2.14
CA THR A 98 13.64 1.15 -3.01
C THR A 98 12.35 1.28 -3.81
N ILE A 99 11.43 2.16 -3.43
CA ILE A 99 10.11 2.25 -4.06
C ILE A 99 10.22 2.96 -5.42
N ASP A 100 9.65 2.34 -6.45
CA ASP A 100 9.47 2.90 -7.78
C ASP A 100 8.05 3.44 -7.97
N ALA A 101 7.04 2.70 -7.51
CA ALA A 101 5.64 3.14 -7.57
C ALA A 101 4.75 2.42 -6.56
N VAL A 102 3.58 2.99 -6.26
CA VAL A 102 2.55 2.37 -5.42
C VAL A 102 1.17 2.47 -6.08
N GLU A 103 0.39 1.40 -5.98
CA GLU A 103 -1.02 1.35 -6.34
C GLU A 103 -1.87 1.12 -5.10
N ILE A 104 -2.98 1.83 -4.96
CA ILE A 104 -3.88 1.76 -3.80
C ILE A 104 -5.31 1.57 -4.29
N TYR A 105 -5.89 0.42 -3.98
CA TYR A 105 -7.24 0.02 -4.38
C TYR A 105 -8.08 -0.21 -3.12
N ARG A 106 -9.05 0.66 -2.84
CA ARG A 106 -9.82 0.59 -1.59
C ARG A 106 -11.13 -0.18 -1.77
N ARG A 107 -11.63 -0.25 -3.00
CA ARG A 107 -12.95 -0.84 -3.30
C ARG A 107 -12.82 -2.06 -4.21
N PRO A 108 -13.69 -3.08 -4.07
CA PRO A 108 -13.70 -4.25 -4.94
C PRO A 108 -13.74 -3.93 -6.44
N ALA A 109 -14.50 -2.90 -6.84
CA ALA A 109 -14.61 -2.49 -8.25
C ALA A 109 -13.32 -1.84 -8.81
N GLU A 110 -12.42 -1.38 -7.93
CA GLU A 110 -11.13 -0.79 -8.33
C GLU A 110 -10.06 -1.87 -8.50
N ILE A 111 -10.19 -3.02 -7.81
CA ILE A 111 -9.15 -4.04 -7.71
C ILE A 111 -8.99 -4.79 -9.03
N PRO A 112 -7.79 -4.78 -9.63
CA PRO A 112 -7.46 -5.62 -10.78
C PRO A 112 -7.65 -7.11 -10.48
N VAL A 113 -8.15 -7.86 -11.46
CA VAL A 113 -8.47 -9.29 -11.31
C VAL A 113 -7.26 -10.13 -10.85
N GLU A 114 -6.05 -9.72 -11.25
CA GLU A 114 -4.80 -10.39 -10.88
C GLU A 114 -4.50 -10.38 -9.36
N TYR A 115 -5.11 -9.47 -8.59
CA TYR A 115 -4.90 -9.38 -7.15
C TYR A 115 -6.02 -10.04 -6.32
N GLY A 116 -7.06 -10.53 -6.99
CA GLY A 116 -8.17 -11.28 -6.40
C GLY A 116 -9.10 -10.46 -5.51
N MET A 117 -10.16 -11.10 -5.01
CA MET A 117 -10.98 -10.53 -3.93
C MET A 117 -10.21 -10.64 -2.61
N THR A 118 -10.07 -9.54 -1.90
CA THR A 118 -9.21 -9.44 -0.73
C THR A 118 -9.82 -10.16 0.47
N GLN A 119 -9.26 -11.30 0.88
CA GLN A 119 -9.63 -11.94 2.16
C GLN A 119 -9.22 -11.13 3.40
N SER A 120 -8.63 -9.94 3.22
CA SER A 120 -8.16 -9.10 4.32
C SER A 120 -9.32 -8.31 4.91
N GLY A 121 -9.79 -8.73 6.08
CA GLY A 121 -10.69 -7.98 6.96
C GLY A 121 -10.41 -8.36 8.41
N SER A 122 -10.30 -7.38 9.30
CA SER A 122 -10.19 -7.62 10.74
C SER A 122 -11.47 -8.29 11.24
N SER A 123 -11.38 -9.53 11.77
CA SER A 123 -12.36 -10.29 12.58
C SER A 123 -13.86 -10.31 12.20
N GLN A 124 -14.30 -9.59 11.18
CA GLN A 124 -15.69 -9.39 10.74
C GLN A 124 -15.82 -9.34 9.20
N GLY A 125 -14.90 -10.00 8.47
CA GLY A 125 -15.17 -10.50 7.11
C GLY A 125 -15.34 -9.48 5.97
N GLY A 126 -14.79 -8.27 6.06
CA GLY A 126 -14.85 -7.26 4.98
C GLY A 126 -13.64 -7.27 4.04
N ASN A 127 -13.82 -6.91 2.76
CA ASN A 127 -12.72 -6.61 1.83
C ASN A 127 -12.03 -5.28 2.23
N CYS A 128 -10.76 -5.33 2.62
CA CYS A 128 -9.98 -4.14 3.02
C CYS A 128 -9.14 -3.51 1.90
N GLY A 129 -9.33 -3.94 0.65
CA GLY A 129 -8.58 -3.37 -0.46
C GLY A 129 -7.15 -3.90 -0.57
N VAL A 130 -6.46 -3.44 -1.60
CA VAL A 130 -5.12 -3.87 -2.01
C VAL A 130 -4.18 -2.67 -2.05
N ILE A 131 -2.97 -2.84 -1.54
CA ILE A 131 -1.83 -1.97 -1.84
C ILE A 131 -0.82 -2.79 -2.63
N VAL A 132 -0.35 -2.26 -3.76
CA VAL A 132 0.73 -2.87 -4.54
C VAL A 132 1.93 -1.95 -4.53
N VAL A 133 3.07 -2.46 -4.11
CA VAL A 133 4.34 -1.73 -4.06
C VAL A 133 5.26 -2.32 -5.12
N TRP A 134 5.79 -1.45 -5.98
CA TRP A 134 6.80 -1.80 -6.98
C TRP A 134 8.14 -1.26 -6.52
N THR A 135 9.16 -2.11 -6.53
CA THR A 135 10.54 -1.69 -6.23
C THR A 135 11.32 -1.40 -7.50
N LYS A 136 12.35 -0.55 -7.36
CA LYS A 136 13.29 -0.24 -8.43
C LYS A 136 14.10 -1.50 -8.77
N THR A 137 13.98 -1.98 -10.00
CA THR A 137 14.95 -2.92 -10.56
C THR A 137 16.26 -2.19 -10.83
N ARG A 138 17.33 -2.59 -10.16
CA ARG A 138 18.70 -2.19 -10.53
C ARG A 138 19.13 -2.85 -11.84
#